data_AF-A0A257Y5P4-F1
#
_entry.id   AF-A0A257Y5P4-F1
#
_cell.length_a   1.000
_cell.length_b   1.000
_cell.length_c   1.000
_cell.angle_alpha   90.00
_cell.angle_beta   90.00
_cell.angle_gamma   90.00
#
_symmetry.space_group_name_H-M   'P 1'
#
loop_
_entity.id
_entity.type
_entity.pdbx_description
1 polymer ?
#
loop_
_entity_poly.entity_id
_entity_poly.type
_entity_poly.pdbx_seq_one_letter_code
_entity_poly.pdbx_strand_id
1 'polypeptide(L)'
;MTKPIVTVDIDDVLALSAQAFINHSNEKWLTNLTVDDYSEDWGAVWGLDKHDATGLAEIQRRAQEYFDATFKHMPHDIYAHDVLKSLKDDYELV
;
A
#
# COMPACT_ATOMS: atom_id res chain seq x y z
N MET A 1 -17.83 4.88 -32.21
CA MET A 1 -17.77 5.74 -31.00
C MET A 1 -16.42 5.54 -30.36
N THR A 2 -15.83 6.56 -29.75
CA THR A 2 -14.61 6.41 -28.94
C THR A 2 -14.95 5.73 -27.62
N LYS A 3 -14.10 4.81 -27.16
CA LYS A 3 -14.27 4.20 -25.84
C LYS A 3 -14.12 5.27 -24.76
N PRO A 4 -14.93 5.26 -23.70
CA PRO A 4 -14.68 6.07 -22.52
C PRO A 4 -13.36 5.67 -21.86
N ILE A 5 -12.69 6.64 -21.24
CA ILE A 5 -11.40 6.45 -20.57
C ILE A 5 -11.63 6.19 -19.08
N VAL A 6 -10.93 5.19 -18.53
CA VAL A 6 -10.85 4.92 -17.09
C VAL A 6 -9.38 4.95 -16.69
N THR A 7 -9.05 5.80 -15.73
CA THR A 7 -7.73 5.80 -15.08
C THR A 7 -7.75 4.85 -13.91
N VAL A 8 -6.75 3.98 -13.80
CA VAL A 8 -6.67 2.98 -12.72
C VAL A 8 -5.47 3.28 -11.83
N ASP A 9 -5.73 3.51 -10.55
CA ASP A 9 -4.65 3.67 -9.56
C ASP A 9 -3.96 2.34 -9.27
N ILE A 10 -2.71 2.37 -8.81
CA ILE A 10 -1.92 1.17 -8.52
C ILE A 10 -2.01 0.84 -7.05
N ASP A 11 -1.57 1.74 -6.17
CA ASP A 11 -1.50 1.50 -4.73
C ASP A 11 -2.92 1.45 -4.14
N ASP A 12 -3.15 0.50 -3.23
CA ASP A 12 -4.43 0.19 -2.59
C ASP A 12 -5.60 -0.10 -3.56
N VAL A 13 -5.31 -0.33 -4.84
CA VAL A 13 -6.27 -0.74 -5.88
C VAL A 13 -5.81 -2.01 -6.60
N LEU A 14 -4.63 -1.98 -7.22
CA LEU A 14 -4.04 -3.13 -7.91
C LEU A 14 -2.98 -3.83 -7.05
N ALA A 15 -2.15 -3.03 -6.38
CA ALA A 15 -1.19 -3.46 -5.40
C ALA A 15 -1.83 -3.46 -4.01
N LEU A 16 -1.64 -4.55 -3.27
CA LEU A 16 -2.12 -4.72 -1.90
C LEU A 16 -1.13 -4.03 -0.93
N SER A 17 -0.97 -2.72 -1.06
CA SER A 17 0.01 -1.91 -0.30
C SER A 17 -0.24 -1.94 1.20
N ALA A 18 -1.49 -1.84 1.67
CA ALA A 18 -1.81 -2.02 3.09
C ALA A 18 -1.31 -3.38 3.64
N GLN A 19 -1.52 -4.47 2.88
CA GLN A 19 -1.04 -5.80 3.27
C GLN A 19 0.49 -5.89 3.27
N ALA A 20 1.15 -5.28 2.28
CA ALA A 20 2.60 -5.21 2.21
C ALA A 20 3.20 -4.44 3.41
N PHE A 21 2.59 -3.32 3.78
CA PHE A 21 2.96 -2.50 4.92
C PHE A 21 2.90 -3.29 6.23
N ILE A 22 1.79 -3.99 6.46
CA ILE A 22 1.58 -4.79 7.69
C ILE A 22 2.55 -5.96 7.75
N ASN A 23 2.74 -6.68 6.64
CA ASN A 23 3.69 -7.81 6.57
C ASN A 23 5.11 -7.34 6.88
N HIS A 24 5.57 -6.28 6.21
CA HIS A 24 6.90 -5.73 6.46
C HIS A 24 7.06 -5.25 7.90
N SER A 25 6.04 -4.60 8.46
CA SER A 25 6.07 -4.11 9.84
C SER A 25 6.22 -5.26 10.84
N ASN A 26 5.42 -6.32 10.68
CA ASN A 26 5.48 -7.51 11.53
C ASN A 26 6.82 -8.23 11.41
N GLU A 27 7.35 -8.38 10.20
CA GLU A 27 8.66 -9.03 9.96
C GLU A 27 9.82 -8.22 10.55
N LYS A 28 9.82 -6.89 10.35
CA LYS A 28 10.96 -6.03 10.69
C LYS A 28 10.99 -5.63 12.16
N TRP A 29 9.83 -5.36 12.75
CA TRP A 29 9.71 -4.79 14.10
C TRP A 29 8.97 -5.70 15.08
N LEU A 30 8.71 -6.96 14.69
CA LEU A 30 8.09 -7.99 15.53
C LEU A 30 6.74 -7.54 16.11
N THR A 31 5.99 -6.76 15.34
CA THR A 31 4.63 -6.38 15.66
C THR A 31 3.66 -7.55 15.43
N ASN A 32 2.41 -7.39 15.87
CA ASN A 32 1.33 -8.37 15.65
C ASN A 32 0.11 -7.67 15.04
N LEU A 33 0.36 -6.83 14.02
CA LEU A 33 -0.66 -6.05 13.33
C LEU A 33 -1.38 -6.91 12.30
N THR A 34 -2.63 -6.57 12.04
CA THR A 34 -3.47 -7.10 10.97
C THR A 34 -3.78 -6.01 9.95
N VAL A 35 -4.33 -6.37 8.79
CA VAL A 35 -4.73 -5.37 7.78
C VAL A 35 -5.80 -4.42 8.33
N ASP A 36 -6.64 -4.87 9.25
CA ASP A 36 -7.66 -4.04 9.89
C ASP A 36 -7.04 -2.95 10.81
N ASP A 37 -5.77 -3.10 11.20
CA ASP A 37 -5.03 -2.09 11.96
C ASP A 37 -4.36 -1.04 11.05
N TYR A 38 -4.40 -1.22 9.72
CA TYR A 38 -3.80 -0.28 8.79
C TYR A 38 -4.53 1.07 8.82
N SER A 39 -3.72 2.13 8.73
CA SER A 39 -4.16 3.52 8.62
C SER A 39 -3.08 4.29 7.89
N GLU A 40 -3.46 5.32 7.12
CA GLU A 40 -2.48 6.25 6.52
C GLU A 40 -1.68 7.03 7.58
N ASP A 41 -2.16 7.08 8.83
CA ASP A 41 -1.37 7.56 9.97
C ASP A 41 -0.44 6.45 10.49
N TRP A 42 0.68 6.22 9.79
CA TRP A 42 1.65 5.16 10.13
C TRP A 42 2.24 5.31 11.54
N GLY A 43 2.31 6.54 12.06
CA GLY A 43 2.70 6.78 13.45
C GLY A 43 1.74 6.11 14.42
N ALA A 44 0.44 6.26 14.21
CA ALA A 44 -0.59 5.59 15.01
C ALA A 44 -0.46 4.05 14.92
N VAL A 45 -0.23 3.51 13.73
CA VAL A 45 -0.08 2.05 13.53
C VAL A 45 1.13 1.49 14.28
N TRP A 46 2.25 2.22 14.28
CA TRP A 46 3.47 1.81 15.00
C TRP A 46 3.50 2.24 16.48
N GLY A 47 2.47 2.93 16.97
CA GLY A 47 2.44 3.47 18.33
C GLY A 47 3.48 4.57 18.60
N LEU A 48 3.83 5.34 17.57
CA LEU A 48 4.81 6.43 17.62
C LEU A 48 4.10 7.79 17.59
N ASP A 49 4.54 8.71 18.46
CA ASP A 49 4.03 10.07 18.49
C ASP A 49 4.70 10.94 17.42
N LYS A 50 3.92 11.41 16.44
CA LYS A 50 4.40 12.32 15.38
C LYS A 50 4.65 13.76 15.85
N HIS A 51 4.22 14.12 17.06
CA HIS A 51 4.45 15.43 17.66
C HIS A 51 5.72 15.48 18.51
N ASP A 52 6.28 14.32 18.87
CA ASP A 52 7.61 14.21 19.46
C ASP A 52 8.69 14.11 18.37
N ALA A 53 9.81 14.80 18.55
CA ALA A 53 10.88 14.83 17.54
C ALA A 53 11.54 13.46 17.33
N THR A 54 11.65 12.65 18.38
CA THR A 54 12.21 11.30 18.27
C THR A 54 11.21 10.35 17.58
N GLY A 55 9.93 10.43 17.95
CA GLY A 55 8.86 9.68 17.31
C GLY A 55 8.75 9.99 15.81
N LEU A 56 8.78 11.27 15.43
CA LEU A 56 8.75 11.68 14.03
C LEU A 56 9.95 11.16 13.23
N ALA A 57 11.16 11.23 13.78
CA ALA A 57 12.35 10.72 13.12
C ALA A 57 12.29 9.20 12.91
N GLU A 58 11.74 8.47 13.89
CA GLU A 58 11.55 7.02 13.77
C GLU A 58 10.49 6.67 12.72
N ILE A 59 9.36 7.39 12.67
CA ILE A 59 8.34 7.21 11.62
C ILE A 59 8.97 7.39 10.24
N GLN A 60 9.77 8.45 10.05
CA GLN A 60 10.44 8.72 8.77
C GLN A 60 11.44 7.62 8.40
N ARG A 61 12.25 7.15 9.37
CA ARG A 61 13.20 6.06 9.13
C ARG A 61 12.50 4.78 8.70
N ARG A 62 11.44 4.38 9.43
CA ARG A 62 10.66 3.17 9.12
C ARG A 62 9.93 3.28 7.79
N ALA A 63 9.38 4.46 7.47
CA ALA A 63 8.74 4.74 6.19
C ALA A 63 9.71 4.55 5.01
N GLN A 64 10.92 5.09 5.14
CA GLN A 64 11.96 4.93 4.11
C GLN A 64 12.38 3.47 3.95
N GLU A 65 12.61 2.75 5.05
CA GLU A 65 12.96 1.32 5.02
C GLU A 65 11.87 0.46 4.37
N TYR A 66 10.61 0.74 4.70
CA TYR A 66 9.46 0.09 4.06
C TYR A 66 9.45 0.37 2.55
N PHE A 67 9.56 1.63 2.14
CA PHE A 67 9.50 2.01 0.74
C PHE A 67 10.62 1.35 -0.08
N ASP A 68 11.85 1.40 0.42
CA ASP A 68 13.02 0.81 -0.25
C ASP A 68 12.91 -0.72 -0.38
N ALA A 69 12.33 -1.38 0.62
CA ALA A 69 12.20 -2.84 0.64
C ALA A 69 11.02 -3.38 -0.18
N THR A 70 9.90 -2.66 -0.22
CA THR A 70 8.61 -3.27 -0.62
C THR A 70 8.05 -2.74 -1.93
N PHE A 71 8.39 -1.53 -2.36
CA PHE A 71 7.71 -0.87 -3.50
C PHE A 71 7.70 -1.70 -4.79
N LYS A 72 8.75 -2.48 -5.06
CA LYS A 72 8.85 -3.34 -6.26
C LYS A 72 8.26 -4.74 -6.10
N HIS A 73 7.85 -5.10 -4.89
CA HIS A 73 7.54 -6.48 -4.50
C HIS A 73 6.19 -6.60 -3.79
N MET A 74 5.35 -5.57 -3.87
CA MET A 74 4.01 -5.62 -3.28
C MET A 74 3.20 -6.75 -3.91
N PRO A 75 2.43 -7.50 -3.10
CA PRO A 75 1.47 -8.44 -3.65
C PRO A 75 0.41 -7.68 -4.46
N HIS A 76 -0.16 -8.32 -5.47
CA HIS A 76 -1.26 -7.75 -6.25
C HIS A 76 -2.55 -8.51 -5.97
N ASP A 77 -3.68 -7.85 -6.21
CA ASP A 77 -4.98 -8.52 -6.15
C ASP A 77 -5.10 -9.56 -7.28
N ILE A 78 -5.37 -10.81 -6.92
CA ILE A 78 -5.38 -11.94 -7.84
C ILE A 78 -6.47 -11.84 -8.92
N TYR A 79 -7.53 -11.07 -8.68
CA TYR A 79 -8.62 -10.87 -9.63
C TYR A 79 -8.44 -9.63 -10.50
N ALA A 80 -7.53 -8.72 -10.13
CA ALA A 80 -7.34 -7.47 -10.84
C ALA A 80 -7.04 -7.68 -12.34
N HIS A 81 -6.19 -8.65 -12.66
CA HIS A 81 -5.83 -8.90 -14.06
C HIS A 81 -7.04 -9.29 -14.93
N ASP A 82 -7.91 -10.16 -14.41
CA ASP A 82 -9.09 -10.62 -15.14
C ASP A 82 -10.12 -9.49 -15.30
N VAL A 83 -10.31 -8.67 -14.27
CA VAL A 83 -11.19 -7.49 -14.31
C VAL A 83 -10.65 -6.47 -15.31
N LEU A 84 -9.36 -6.15 -15.27
CA LEU A 84 -8.73 -5.22 -16.22
C LEU A 84 -8.85 -5.72 -17.65
N LYS A 85 -8.69 -7.03 -17.88
CA LYS A 85 -8.86 -7.63 -19.20
C LYS A 85 -10.30 -7.45 -19.71
N SER A 86 -11.30 -7.67 -18.85
CA SER A 86 -12.70 -7.45 -19.19
C SER A 86 -13.01 -5.96 -19.45
N LEU A 87 -12.47 -5.05 -18.63
CA LEU A 87 -12.71 -3.62 -18.79
C LEU A 87 -12.14 -3.07 -20.11
N LYS A 88 -11.02 -3.60 -20.60
CA LYS A 88 -10.43 -3.17 -21.88
C LYS A 88 -11.33 -3.43 -23.09
N ASP A 89 -12.33 -4.30 -22.98
CA ASP A 89 -13.27 -4.58 -24.07
C ASP A 89 -14.17 -3.36 -24.36
N ASP A 90 -14.54 -2.61 -23.32
CA ASP A 90 -15.46 -1.47 -23.40
C ASP A 90 -14.78 -0.10 -23.13
N TYR A 91 -13.63 -0.09 -22.44
CA TYR A 91 -12.94 1.11 -21.99
C TYR A 91 -11.51 1.20 -22.54
N GLU A 92 -10.99 2.43 -22.63
CA GLU A 92 -9.55 2.69 -22.72
C GLU A 92 -9.01 2.84 -21.30
N LEU A 93 -8.07 1.98 -20.90
CA LEU A 93 -7.44 2.03 -19.58
C LEU A 93 -6.13 2.82 -19.65
N VAL A 94 -5.97 3.77 -18.74
CA VAL A 94 -4.79 4.65 -18.61
C VAL A 94 -4.21 4.53 -17.22
#